data_AF-A0A3P8JRS4-F1
#
_entry.id   AF-A0A3P8JRS4-F1
#
_cell.length_a   1.000
_cell.length_b   1.000
_cell.length_c   1.000
_cell.angle_alpha   90.00
_cell.angle_beta   90.00
_cell.angle_gamma   90.00
#
_symmetry.space_group_name_H-M   'P 1'
#
loop_
_entity.id
_entity.type
_entity.pdbx_description
1 polymer ?
#
loop_
_entity_poly.entity_id
_entity_poly.type
_entity_poly.pdbx_seq_one_letter_code
_entity_poly.pdbx_strand_id
1 'polypeptide(L)'
;MKIGLVISGGDVSGMNNFLFQVNRMTDAEIVIFNGGINGLIDNCAREISTRDLVDFSISPVPLVSSGRKEDKCKKFDYEKIVKNIRSKKLDCLIMGGGDGSFQFLKNLSRYGINCYGIGMTIDNDIAGNSYTVGFSTACEQVIAEVAKLRNTGRGLPGRVFMIELLGGYCGELTLQAALKSNADIALIPEAIWDIDELAARIKCKIKQQNSVIILCSEGYTKEYTPGFQGRLIP
;
A
#
# COMPACT_ATOMS: atom_id res chain seq x y z
N MET A 1 11.31 19.89 -20.70
CA MET A 1 10.19 19.13 -20.12
C MET A 1 10.23 19.29 -18.62
N LYS A 2 9.09 19.47 -17.96
CA LYS A 2 8.96 19.64 -16.50
C LYS A 2 7.90 18.71 -15.95
N ILE A 3 8.29 17.87 -14.99
CA ILE A 3 7.45 16.78 -14.45
C ILE A 3 7.10 17.09 -13.01
N GLY A 4 5.80 17.02 -12.67
CA GLY A 4 5.36 16.96 -11.28
C GLY A 4 5.41 15.53 -10.74
N LEU A 5 6.00 15.30 -9.58
CA LEU A 5 5.96 14.03 -8.86
C LEU A 5 5.17 14.18 -7.57
N VAL A 6 4.34 13.19 -7.25
CA VAL A 6 3.54 13.17 -6.03
C VAL A 6 3.31 11.73 -5.58
N ILE A 7 3.28 11.52 -4.28
CA ILE A 7 2.90 10.23 -3.70
C ILE A 7 1.68 10.44 -2.81
N SER A 8 0.62 9.67 -3.05
CA SER A 8 -0.63 9.77 -2.31
C SER A 8 -1.18 8.37 -2.02
N GLY A 9 -1.54 8.11 -0.76
CA GLY A 9 -1.92 6.79 -0.31
C GLY A 9 -1.38 6.50 1.09
N GLY A 10 -1.28 5.22 1.43
CA GLY A 10 -0.47 4.77 2.55
C GLY A 10 1.00 4.63 2.13
N ASP A 11 1.92 4.77 3.09
CA ASP A 11 3.34 4.61 2.83
C ASP A 11 3.69 3.16 2.51
N VAL A 12 4.60 2.96 1.57
CA VAL A 12 5.12 1.64 1.23
C VAL A 12 6.62 1.68 1.01
N SER A 13 7.27 0.54 1.22
CA SER A 13 8.67 0.37 0.86
C SER A 13 8.87 0.57 -0.65
N GLY A 14 9.91 1.33 -1.00
CA GLY A 14 10.23 1.67 -2.39
C GLY A 14 9.74 3.03 -2.86
N MET A 15 8.96 3.77 -2.05
CA MET A 15 8.48 5.12 -2.40
C MET A 15 9.62 6.12 -2.67
N ASN A 16 10.69 6.08 -1.86
CA ASN A 16 11.86 6.94 -2.05
C ASN A 16 12.64 6.54 -3.30
N ASN A 17 12.84 5.23 -3.51
CA ASN A 17 13.50 4.72 -4.70
C ASN A 17 12.72 5.11 -5.96
N PHE A 18 11.39 5.11 -5.94
CA PHE A 18 10.58 5.61 -7.05
C PHE A 18 10.92 7.06 -7.41
N LEU A 19 10.95 7.99 -6.43
CA LEU A 19 11.34 9.38 -6.68
C LEU A 19 12.75 9.49 -7.25
N PHE A 20 13.68 8.74 -6.68
CA PHE A 20 15.06 8.70 -7.13
C PHE A 20 15.18 8.18 -8.57
N GLN A 21 14.54 7.06 -8.91
CA GLN A 21 14.62 6.47 -10.25
C GLN A 21 14.03 7.41 -11.29
N VAL A 22 12.88 8.04 -11.02
CA VAL A 22 12.31 9.00 -11.97
C VAL A 22 13.26 10.16 -12.21
N ASN A 23 13.84 10.73 -11.14
CA ASN A 23 14.84 11.81 -11.26
C ASN A 23 16.12 11.35 -12.00
N ARG A 24 16.53 10.09 -11.83
CA ARG A 24 17.74 9.53 -12.48
C ARG A 24 17.54 9.23 -13.96
N MET A 25 16.33 8.84 -14.38
CA MET A 25 16.06 8.33 -15.73
C MET A 25 15.74 9.43 -16.76
N THR A 26 15.69 10.70 -16.35
CA THR A 26 15.29 11.81 -17.22
C THR A 26 16.12 13.06 -16.98
N ASP A 27 16.34 13.85 -18.03
CA ASP A 27 16.92 15.20 -17.94
C ASP A 27 15.85 16.29 -17.72
N ALA A 28 14.63 15.90 -17.33
CA ALA A 28 13.53 16.83 -17.13
C ALA A 28 13.64 17.52 -15.78
N GLU A 29 13.14 18.75 -15.69
CA GLU A 29 13.04 19.44 -14.40
C GLU A 29 11.96 18.78 -13.54
N ILE A 30 12.33 18.28 -12.37
CA ILE A 30 11.43 17.58 -11.45
C ILE A 30 10.91 18.54 -10.38
N VAL A 31 9.59 18.57 -10.19
CA VAL A 31 8.93 19.26 -9.08
C VAL A 31 8.24 18.23 -8.21
N ILE A 32 8.71 18.05 -6.98
CA ILE A 32 8.15 17.08 -6.05
C ILE A 32 7.13 17.79 -5.14
N PHE A 33 5.91 17.26 -5.07
CA PHE A 33 4.86 17.75 -4.19
C PHE A 33 4.78 16.92 -2.91
N ASN A 34 4.71 17.61 -1.78
CA ASN A 34 4.64 17.01 -0.45
C ASN A 34 3.20 17.00 0.09
N GLY A 35 2.73 15.89 0.68
CA GLY A 35 1.38 15.79 1.25
C GLY A 35 0.31 15.26 0.30
N GLY A 36 0.70 14.49 -0.72
CA GLY A 36 -0.23 13.86 -1.67
C GLY A 36 -1.14 14.85 -2.40
N ILE A 37 -2.43 14.51 -2.51
CA ILE A 37 -3.42 15.34 -3.20
C ILE A 37 -3.59 16.72 -2.55
N ASN A 38 -3.55 16.80 -1.21
CA ASN A 38 -3.62 18.09 -0.51
C ASN A 38 -2.41 18.97 -0.86
N GLY A 39 -1.23 18.36 -0.98
CA GLY A 39 -0.02 19.02 -1.48
C GLY A 39 -0.17 19.64 -2.87
N LEU A 40 -0.91 18.98 -3.78
CA LEU A 40 -1.21 19.54 -5.11
C LEU A 40 -2.17 20.73 -5.03
N ILE A 41 -3.16 20.66 -4.14
CA ILE A 41 -4.16 21.71 -3.90
C ILE A 41 -3.49 22.96 -3.31
N ASP A 42 -2.64 22.77 -2.31
CA ASP A 42 -1.97 23.84 -1.58
C ASP A 42 -0.64 24.27 -2.19
N ASN A 43 -0.27 23.64 -3.31
CA ASN A 43 0.93 23.94 -4.07
C ASN A 43 2.22 23.75 -3.26
N CYS A 44 2.25 22.73 -2.40
CA CYS A 44 3.37 22.38 -1.53
C CYS A 44 4.48 21.67 -2.30
N ALA A 45 5.15 22.41 -3.19
CA ALA A 45 6.36 21.94 -3.85
C ALA A 45 7.53 21.95 -2.87
N ARG A 46 8.30 20.87 -2.85
CA ARG A 46 9.50 20.70 -2.03
C ARG A 46 10.72 20.62 -2.93
N GLU A 47 11.71 21.45 -2.63
CA GLU A 47 13.04 21.28 -3.21
C GLU A 47 13.74 20.13 -2.49
N ILE A 48 14.18 19.13 -3.26
CA ILE A 48 14.93 17.98 -2.76
C ILE A 48 16.16 17.87 -3.64
N SER A 49 17.35 17.84 -3.02
CA SER A 49 18.58 17.73 -3.78
C SER A 49 18.74 16.33 -4.37
N THR A 50 19.46 16.21 -5.48
CA THR A 50 19.79 14.89 -6.05
C THR A 50 20.56 14.01 -5.06
N ARG A 51 21.38 14.63 -4.20
CA ARG A 51 22.09 13.92 -3.13
C ARG A 51 21.12 13.31 -2.12
N ASP A 52 20.11 14.06 -1.67
CA ASP A 52 19.11 13.54 -0.75
C ASP A 52 18.29 12.40 -1.39
N LEU A 53 17.97 12.50 -2.67
CA LEU A 53 17.29 11.42 -3.39
C LEU A 53 18.11 10.12 -3.39
N VAL A 54 19.43 10.21 -3.55
CA VAL A 54 20.35 9.06 -3.48
C VAL A 54 20.43 8.52 -2.06
N ASP A 55 20.73 9.39 -1.09
CA ASP A 55 21.01 9.02 0.29
C ASP A 55 19.80 8.37 0.97
N PHE A 56 18.58 8.79 0.62
CA PHE A 56 17.33 8.24 1.17
C PHE A 56 16.66 7.21 0.27
N SER A 57 17.22 6.88 -0.90
CA SER A 57 16.60 5.96 -1.88
C SER A 57 16.19 4.60 -1.30
N ILE A 58 17.00 4.07 -0.38
CA ILE A 58 16.75 2.79 0.32
C ILE A 58 16.29 2.99 1.77
N SER A 59 16.11 4.24 2.21
CA SER A 59 15.71 4.55 3.57
C SER A 59 14.24 4.18 3.82
N PRO A 60 13.90 3.67 5.02
CA PRO A 60 12.50 3.49 5.42
C PRO A 60 11.82 4.82 5.76
N VAL A 61 12.58 5.91 5.92
CA VAL A 61 12.03 7.23 6.26
C VAL A 61 11.53 7.92 4.98
N PRO A 62 10.24 8.27 4.88
CA PRO A 62 9.69 8.93 3.69
C PRO A 62 10.35 10.30 3.46
N LEU A 63 10.86 10.53 2.25
CA LEU A 63 11.36 11.85 1.84
C LEU A 63 10.24 12.89 1.72
N VAL A 64 9.05 12.43 1.34
CA VAL A 64 7.83 13.23 1.24
C VAL A 64 6.74 12.55 2.03
N SER A 65 5.89 13.35 2.66
CA SER A 65 4.68 12.82 3.25
C SER A 65 3.74 12.37 2.13
N SER A 66 3.30 11.11 2.22
CA SER A 66 2.09 10.68 1.53
C SER A 66 0.88 11.18 2.34
N GLY A 67 -0.25 11.34 1.66
CA GLY A 67 -1.50 11.70 2.31
C GLY A 67 -2.67 11.05 1.61
N ARG A 68 -3.55 10.41 2.40
CA ARG A 68 -4.92 10.09 1.95
C ARG A 68 -5.78 11.32 2.21
N LYS A 69 -6.41 11.84 1.17
CA LYS A 69 -7.45 12.86 1.37
C LYS A 69 -8.72 12.14 1.80
N GLU A 70 -9.18 12.41 3.02
CA GLU A 70 -10.39 11.79 3.59
C GLU A 70 -11.64 12.20 2.79
N ASP A 71 -11.69 13.47 2.35
CA ASP A 71 -12.77 13.99 1.52
C ASP A 71 -12.53 13.77 0.03
N LYS A 72 -13.58 13.35 -0.68
CA LYS A 72 -13.57 13.35 -2.14
C LYS A 72 -13.31 14.76 -2.67
N CYS A 73 -12.34 14.88 -3.58
CA CYS A 73 -12.05 16.15 -4.25
C CYS A 73 -13.30 16.71 -4.93
N LYS A 74 -13.60 17.98 -4.64
CA LYS A 74 -14.68 18.73 -5.26
C LYS A 74 -14.17 19.39 -6.55
N LYS A 75 -15.08 19.87 -7.39
CA LYS A 75 -14.73 20.57 -8.64
C LYS A 75 -13.71 21.70 -8.42
N PHE A 76 -13.92 22.50 -7.37
CA PHE A 76 -13.02 23.59 -6.99
C PHE A 76 -11.58 23.12 -6.70
N ASP A 77 -11.41 21.92 -6.11
CA ASP A 77 -10.08 21.35 -5.85
C ASP A 77 -9.33 21.06 -7.15
N TYR A 78 -10.01 20.43 -8.12
CA TYR A 78 -9.42 20.15 -9.43
C TYR A 78 -9.05 21.44 -10.17
N GLU A 79 -9.90 22.45 -10.15
CA GLU A 79 -9.62 23.75 -10.76
C GLU A 79 -8.39 24.43 -10.12
N LYS A 80 -8.27 24.38 -8.78
CA LYS A 80 -7.09 24.89 -8.06
C LYS A 80 -5.82 24.13 -8.45
N ILE A 81 -5.88 22.79 -8.50
CA ILE A 81 -4.76 21.95 -8.93
C ILE A 81 -4.34 22.27 -10.37
N VAL A 82 -5.29 22.37 -11.31
CA VAL A 82 -5.02 22.70 -12.72
C VAL A 82 -4.33 24.07 -12.82
N LYS A 83 -4.78 25.07 -12.05
CA LYS A 83 -4.14 26.38 -11.98
C LYS A 83 -2.70 26.27 -11.46
N ASN A 84 -2.45 25.48 -10.42
CA ASN A 84 -1.12 25.27 -9.86
C ASN A 84 -0.16 24.56 -10.84
N ILE A 85 -0.65 23.51 -11.51
CA ILE A 85 0.12 22.76 -12.52
C ILE A 85 0.50 23.68 -13.69
N ARG A 86 -0.46 24.46 -14.20
CA ARG A 86 -0.23 25.40 -15.31
C ARG A 86 0.68 26.56 -14.92
N SER A 87 0.54 27.11 -13.71
CA SER A 87 1.39 28.22 -13.25
C SER A 87 2.86 27.80 -13.10
N LYS A 88 3.10 26.54 -12.70
CA LYS A 88 4.44 25.94 -12.66
C LYS A 88 4.94 25.45 -14.02
N LYS A 89 4.12 25.52 -15.08
CA LYS A 89 4.43 25.04 -16.43
C LYS A 89 4.83 23.55 -16.44
N LEU A 90 4.10 22.72 -15.69
CA LEU A 90 4.32 21.27 -15.72
C LEU A 90 3.73 20.67 -17.00
N ASP A 91 4.51 19.85 -17.69
CA ASP A 91 4.09 19.13 -18.91
C ASP A 91 3.29 17.87 -18.56
N CYS A 92 3.64 17.21 -17.46
CA CYS A 92 2.90 16.06 -16.95
C CYS A 92 3.00 15.91 -15.43
N LEU A 93 2.09 15.14 -14.87
CA LEU A 93 2.06 14.73 -13.46
C LEU A 93 2.21 13.21 -13.36
N ILE A 94 3.21 12.72 -12.64
CA ILE A 94 3.35 11.31 -12.30
C ILE A 94 3.00 11.14 -10.82
N MET A 95 2.06 10.25 -10.53
CA MET A 95 1.59 10.00 -9.17
C MET A 95 1.79 8.53 -8.80
N GLY A 96 2.49 8.28 -7.69
CA GLY A 96 2.50 6.98 -7.02
C GLY A 96 1.35 6.88 -6.03
N GLY A 97 0.57 5.80 -6.09
CA GLY A 97 -0.49 5.58 -5.10
C GLY A 97 -1.35 4.35 -5.31
N GLY A 98 -2.33 4.20 -4.42
CA GLY A 98 -3.35 3.13 -4.48
C GLY A 98 -4.57 3.51 -5.33
N ASP A 99 -5.67 2.75 -5.19
CA ASP A 99 -6.86 2.88 -6.05
C ASP A 99 -7.47 4.30 -6.01
N GLY A 100 -7.59 4.90 -4.82
CA GLY A 100 -8.08 6.27 -4.66
C GLY A 100 -7.25 7.32 -5.44
N SER A 101 -5.95 7.10 -5.55
CA SER A 101 -5.04 7.96 -6.32
C SER A 101 -5.29 7.81 -7.83
N PHE A 102 -5.55 6.59 -8.31
CA PHE A 102 -5.90 6.34 -9.71
C PHE A 102 -7.28 6.92 -10.07
N GLN A 103 -8.26 6.81 -9.16
CA GLN A 103 -9.57 7.47 -9.33
C GLN A 103 -9.41 8.99 -9.42
N PHE A 104 -8.56 9.58 -8.58
CA PHE A 104 -8.22 11.00 -8.65
C PHE A 104 -7.58 11.38 -9.99
N LEU A 105 -6.58 10.62 -10.46
CA LEU A 105 -5.92 10.87 -11.75
C LEU A 105 -6.90 10.81 -12.93
N LYS A 106 -7.81 9.82 -12.93
CA LYS A 106 -8.86 9.68 -13.95
C LYS A 106 -9.78 10.90 -14.02
N ASN A 107 -10.08 11.53 -12.88
CA ASN A 107 -10.87 12.75 -12.86
C ASN A 107 -10.04 13.97 -13.27
N LEU A 108 -8.79 14.05 -12.83
CA LEU A 108 -7.88 15.15 -13.18
C LEU A 108 -7.59 15.20 -14.68
N SER A 109 -7.46 14.05 -15.35
CA SER A 109 -7.21 13.99 -16.80
C SER A 109 -8.33 14.63 -17.63
N ARG A 110 -9.57 14.60 -17.14
CA ARG A 110 -10.72 15.27 -17.76
C ARG A 110 -10.59 16.80 -17.80
N TYR A 111 -9.71 17.38 -16.99
CA TYR A 111 -9.38 18.80 -17.02
C TYR A 111 -8.19 19.13 -17.95
N GLY A 112 -7.77 18.17 -18.78
CA GLY A 112 -6.72 18.35 -19.78
C GLY A 112 -5.31 18.32 -19.20
N ILE A 113 -5.12 17.68 -18.04
CA ILE A 113 -3.79 17.44 -17.47
C ILE A 113 -3.28 16.08 -17.94
N ASN A 114 -2.07 16.04 -18.48
CA ASN A 114 -1.39 14.80 -18.81
C ASN A 114 -0.89 14.13 -17.52
N CYS A 115 -1.44 12.97 -17.17
CA CYS A 115 -1.12 12.31 -15.91
C CYS A 115 -0.88 10.81 -16.07
N TYR A 116 0.04 10.29 -15.26
CA TYR A 116 0.46 8.89 -15.23
C TYR A 116 0.45 8.38 -13.80
N GLY A 117 -0.09 7.17 -13.62
CA GLY A 117 -0.20 6.51 -12.31
C GLY A 117 0.79 5.36 -12.19
N ILE A 118 1.43 5.23 -11.03
CA ILE A 118 2.23 4.06 -10.65
C ILE A 118 1.55 3.41 -9.44
N GLY A 119 1.20 2.13 -9.58
CA GLY A 119 0.57 1.37 -8.50
C GLY A 119 1.52 1.23 -7.32
N MET A 120 1.14 1.81 -6.19
CA MET A 120 1.95 1.86 -4.97
C MET A 120 1.04 1.57 -3.77
N THR A 121 1.00 0.30 -3.39
CA THR A 121 0.16 -0.26 -2.33
C THR A 121 0.67 -1.65 -1.97
N ILE A 122 0.47 -2.09 -0.72
CA ILE A 122 0.76 -3.46 -0.27
C ILE A 122 -0.39 -4.42 -0.56
N ASP A 123 -1.55 -3.90 -0.98
CA ASP A 123 -2.77 -4.70 -1.20
C ASP A 123 -2.75 -5.39 -2.58
N ASN A 124 -1.93 -4.87 -3.51
CA ASN A 124 -1.84 -5.31 -4.91
C ASN A 124 -3.19 -5.36 -5.65
N ASP A 125 -4.07 -4.40 -5.36
CA ASP A 125 -5.47 -4.35 -5.77
C ASP A 125 -5.76 -3.36 -6.91
N ILE A 126 -4.71 -2.90 -7.60
CA ILE A 126 -4.86 -1.88 -8.65
C ILE A 126 -5.23 -2.52 -9.98
N ALA A 127 -6.44 -2.22 -10.45
CA ALA A 127 -6.92 -2.69 -11.74
C ALA A 127 -5.94 -2.36 -12.89
N GLY A 128 -5.63 -3.37 -13.71
CA GLY A 128 -4.70 -3.25 -14.83
C GLY A 128 -3.22 -3.37 -14.45
N ASN A 129 -2.88 -3.56 -13.17
CA ASN A 129 -1.53 -3.87 -12.72
C ASN A 129 -1.50 -5.30 -12.18
N SER A 130 -0.49 -6.10 -12.57
CA SER A 130 -0.25 -7.40 -11.96
C SER A 130 0.56 -7.31 -10.67
N TYR A 131 1.23 -6.17 -10.45
CA TYR A 131 2.16 -5.98 -9.34
C TYR A 131 2.26 -4.50 -8.98
N THR A 132 2.25 -4.20 -7.68
CA THR A 132 2.39 -2.84 -7.13
C THR A 132 3.66 -2.68 -6.31
N VAL A 133 4.23 -1.46 -6.31
CA VAL A 133 5.36 -1.12 -5.45
C VAL A 133 4.95 -1.28 -3.98
N GLY A 134 5.80 -1.95 -3.21
CA GLY A 134 5.57 -2.26 -1.79
C GLY A 134 5.10 -3.70 -1.53
N PHE A 135 4.46 -4.36 -2.50
CA PHE A 135 3.85 -5.67 -2.30
C PHE A 135 4.83 -6.78 -1.87
N SER A 136 5.92 -7.00 -2.62
CA SER A 136 6.89 -8.07 -2.26
C SER A 136 7.53 -7.83 -0.90
N THR A 137 7.88 -6.58 -0.58
CA THR A 137 8.48 -6.27 0.72
C THR A 137 7.52 -6.54 1.87
N ALA A 138 6.24 -6.20 1.72
CA ALA A 138 5.22 -6.56 2.71
C ALA A 138 5.08 -8.08 2.85
N CYS A 139 5.04 -8.81 1.73
CA CYS A 139 4.98 -10.26 1.71
C CYS A 139 6.19 -10.91 2.41
N GLU A 140 7.40 -10.41 2.15
CA GLU A 140 8.64 -10.88 2.79
C GLU A 140 8.64 -10.65 4.29
N GLN A 141 8.11 -9.50 4.74
CA GLN A 141 7.97 -9.23 6.17
C GLN A 141 7.04 -10.24 6.85
N VAL A 142 5.88 -10.55 6.24
CA VAL A 142 4.96 -11.55 6.78
C VAL A 142 5.62 -12.93 6.83
N ILE A 143 6.36 -13.33 5.79
CA ILE A 143 7.09 -14.60 5.77
C ILE A 143 8.09 -14.68 6.93
N ALA A 144 8.82 -13.60 7.21
CA ALA A 144 9.76 -13.53 8.33
C ALA A 144 9.05 -13.67 9.69
N GLU A 145 7.89 -13.05 9.87
CA GLU A 145 7.10 -13.18 11.10
C GLU A 145 6.54 -14.60 11.30
N VAL A 146 6.03 -15.22 10.24
CA VAL A 146 5.57 -16.62 10.27
C VAL A 146 6.70 -17.56 10.67
N ALA A 147 7.92 -17.36 10.14
CA ALA A 147 9.08 -18.17 10.49
C ALA A 147 9.43 -18.07 11.99
N LYS A 148 9.37 -16.86 12.58
CA LYS A 148 9.59 -16.64 14.01
C LYS A 148 8.53 -17.38 14.85
N LEU A 149 7.25 -17.25 14.50
CA LEU A 149 6.16 -17.92 15.21
C LEU A 149 6.25 -19.45 15.09
N ARG A 150 6.63 -19.96 13.92
CA ARG A 150 6.82 -21.40 13.73
C ARG A 150 7.94 -21.93 14.62
N ASN A 151 9.04 -21.19 14.76
CA ASN A 151 10.13 -21.56 15.67
C ASN A 151 9.65 -21.60 17.13
N THR A 152 8.89 -20.61 17.58
CA THR A 152 8.26 -20.60 18.92
C THR A 152 7.33 -21.80 19.11
N GLY A 153 6.50 -22.09 18.11
CA GLY A 153 5.53 -23.19 18.15
C GLY A 153 6.14 -24.59 18.15
N ARG A 154 7.42 -24.75 17.75
CA ARG A 154 8.12 -26.05 17.86
C ARG A 154 8.29 -26.48 19.31
N GLY A 155 8.56 -25.54 20.22
CA GLY A 155 8.79 -25.82 21.65
C GLY A 155 7.53 -25.80 22.52
N LEU A 156 6.38 -25.34 21.99
CA LEU A 156 5.15 -25.14 22.73
C LEU A 156 3.97 -25.84 22.01
N PRO A 157 3.68 -27.11 22.33
CA PRO A 157 2.60 -27.86 21.67
C PRO A 157 1.22 -27.30 22.00
N GLY A 158 0.26 -27.47 21.08
CA GLY A 158 -1.13 -27.08 21.26
C GLY A 158 -1.42 -25.59 21.03
N ARG A 159 -0.51 -24.84 20.39
CA ARG A 159 -0.67 -23.40 20.17
C ARG A 159 -1.28 -23.07 18.82
N VAL A 160 -2.12 -22.03 18.81
CA VAL A 160 -2.63 -21.39 17.59
C VAL A 160 -2.12 -19.95 17.59
N PHE A 161 -1.44 -19.57 16.53
CA PHE A 161 -1.05 -18.19 16.27
C PHE A 161 -1.92 -17.65 15.14
N MET A 162 -2.50 -16.47 15.33
CA MET A 162 -3.26 -15.78 14.31
C MET A 162 -2.63 -14.40 14.10
N ILE A 163 -2.35 -14.07 12.85
CA ILE A 163 -1.77 -12.79 12.45
C ILE A 163 -2.79 -12.09 11.56
N GLU A 164 -3.23 -10.92 11.98
CA GLU A 164 -4.01 -10.03 11.12
C GLU A 164 -3.06 -9.28 10.18
N LEU A 165 -3.43 -9.24 8.89
CA LEU A 165 -2.69 -8.61 7.82
C LEU A 165 -3.56 -7.53 7.18
N LEU A 166 -2.90 -6.45 6.77
CA LEU A 166 -3.51 -5.44 5.91
C LEU A 166 -3.83 -6.04 4.52
N GLY A 167 -4.57 -5.29 3.71
CA GLY A 167 -5.04 -5.76 2.39
C GLY A 167 -6.39 -5.18 2.00
N GLY A 168 -7.05 -4.45 2.89
CA GLY A 168 -8.42 -3.98 2.71
C GLY A 168 -9.35 -5.13 2.39
N TYR A 169 -10.04 -5.02 1.25
CA TYR A 169 -10.93 -6.04 0.73
C TYR A 169 -10.25 -7.03 -0.24
N CYS A 170 -8.91 -7.00 -0.34
CA CYS A 170 -8.10 -7.87 -1.20
C CYS A 170 -7.28 -8.85 -0.34
N GLY A 171 -7.46 -10.14 -0.61
CA GLY A 171 -6.77 -11.23 0.07
C GLY A 171 -5.40 -11.59 -0.49
N GLU A 172 -4.93 -10.92 -1.56
CA GLU A 172 -3.73 -11.31 -2.31
C GLU A 172 -2.47 -11.35 -1.43
N LEU A 173 -2.26 -10.35 -0.57
CA LEU A 173 -1.12 -10.33 0.36
C LEU A 173 -1.17 -11.53 1.32
N THR A 174 -2.33 -11.77 1.92
CA THR A 174 -2.54 -12.88 2.86
C THR A 174 -2.34 -14.24 2.19
N LEU A 175 -2.91 -14.43 1.01
CA LEU A 175 -2.82 -15.69 0.26
C LEU A 175 -1.38 -15.98 -0.18
N GLN A 176 -0.72 -15.00 -0.80
CA GLN A 176 0.67 -15.14 -1.26
C GLN A 176 1.63 -15.38 -0.09
N ALA A 177 1.47 -14.63 1.00
CA ALA A 177 2.30 -14.81 2.18
C ALA A 177 2.07 -16.19 2.82
N ALA A 178 0.82 -16.66 2.90
CA ALA A 178 0.51 -17.98 3.44
C ALA A 178 1.17 -19.10 2.64
N LEU A 179 1.06 -19.05 1.30
CA LEU A 179 1.68 -20.02 0.40
C LEU A 179 3.21 -20.04 0.53
N LYS A 180 3.85 -18.86 0.52
CA LYS A 180 5.32 -18.74 0.58
C LYS A 180 5.90 -19.08 1.95
N SER A 181 5.16 -18.85 3.03
CA SER A 181 5.62 -19.09 4.40
C SER A 181 5.20 -20.44 4.97
N ASN A 182 4.39 -21.22 4.23
CA ASN A 182 3.73 -22.42 4.72
C ASN A 182 2.91 -22.14 6.00
N ALA A 183 2.13 -21.06 5.98
CA ALA A 183 1.08 -20.86 6.97
C ALA A 183 -0.01 -21.92 6.79
N ASP A 184 -0.65 -22.30 7.87
CA ASP A 184 -1.56 -23.43 7.87
C ASP A 184 -2.93 -23.12 7.26
N ILE A 185 -3.38 -21.88 7.47
CA ILE A 185 -4.69 -21.40 7.05
C ILE A 185 -4.52 -19.94 6.62
N ALA A 186 -5.08 -19.60 5.46
CA ALA A 186 -5.25 -18.22 5.00
C ALA A 186 -6.75 -17.89 5.03
N LEU A 187 -7.12 -16.86 5.79
CA LEU A 187 -8.47 -16.32 5.84
C LEU A 187 -8.51 -15.05 4.99
N ILE A 188 -9.23 -15.10 3.87
CA ILE A 188 -9.28 -14.03 2.85
C ILE A 188 -10.72 -13.65 2.53
N PRO A 189 -11.01 -12.36 2.22
CA PRO A 189 -12.36 -11.89 1.96
C PRO A 189 -13.05 -12.62 0.79
N GLU A 190 -12.28 -13.13 -0.17
CA GLU A 190 -12.78 -13.84 -1.35
C GLU A 190 -13.29 -15.26 -1.05
N ALA A 191 -12.88 -15.85 0.08
CA ALA A 191 -13.19 -17.23 0.44
C ALA A 191 -13.49 -17.35 1.94
N ILE A 192 -14.76 -17.11 2.31
CA ILE A 192 -15.24 -17.19 3.69
C ILE A 192 -15.54 -18.63 4.08
N TRP A 193 -15.16 -18.97 5.31
CA TRP A 193 -15.37 -20.30 5.89
C TRP A 193 -16.49 -20.29 6.91
N ASP A 194 -17.18 -21.42 7.00
CA ASP A 194 -18.01 -21.71 8.16
C ASP A 194 -17.14 -21.87 9.42
N ILE A 195 -17.60 -21.32 10.54
CA ILE A 195 -16.84 -21.27 11.80
C ILE A 195 -16.60 -22.67 12.36
N ASP A 196 -17.59 -23.57 12.26
CA ASP A 196 -17.47 -24.93 12.77
C ASP A 196 -16.51 -25.74 11.90
N GLU A 197 -16.54 -25.55 10.58
CA GLU A 197 -15.56 -26.14 9.66
C GLU A 197 -14.14 -25.67 9.98
N LEU A 198 -13.94 -24.35 10.15
CA LEU A 198 -12.64 -23.77 10.49
C LEU A 198 -12.13 -24.33 11.82
N ALA A 199 -12.97 -24.38 12.86
CA ALA A 199 -12.63 -24.94 14.15
C ALA A 199 -12.23 -26.43 14.06
N ALA A 200 -12.95 -27.22 13.26
CA ALA A 200 -12.63 -28.62 13.01
C ALA A 200 -11.26 -28.78 12.33
N ARG A 201 -10.96 -27.96 11.32
CA ARG A 201 -9.65 -28.00 10.63
C ARG A 201 -8.49 -27.60 11.54
N ILE A 202 -8.66 -26.56 12.36
CA ILE A 202 -7.65 -26.15 13.36
C ILE A 202 -7.38 -27.30 14.33
N LYS A 203 -8.43 -27.91 14.91
CA LYS A 203 -8.30 -29.08 15.80
C LYS A 203 -7.59 -30.25 15.13
N CYS A 204 -7.88 -30.51 13.85
CA CYS A 204 -7.21 -31.56 13.08
C CYS A 204 -5.71 -31.29 12.93
N LYS A 205 -5.33 -30.05 12.55
CA LYS A 205 -3.92 -29.67 12.43
C LYS A 205 -3.18 -29.73 13.76
N ILE A 206 -3.77 -29.27 14.87
CA ILE A 206 -3.14 -29.37 16.20
C ILE A 206 -2.78 -30.83 16.57
N LYS A 207 -3.55 -31.82 16.09
CA LYS A 207 -3.22 -33.24 16.31
C LYS A 207 -2.04 -33.74 15.47
N GLN A 208 -1.73 -33.06 14.36
CA GLN A 208 -0.68 -33.44 13.41
C GLN A 208 0.63 -32.69 13.64
N GLN A 209 0.59 -31.51 14.26
CA GLN A 209 1.74 -30.63 14.45
C GLN A 209 1.64 -29.82 15.75
N ASN A 210 2.77 -29.37 16.27
CA ASN A 210 2.84 -28.69 17.57
C ASN A 210 2.11 -27.34 17.60
N SER A 211 2.01 -26.65 16.46
CA SER A 211 1.34 -25.35 16.38
C SER A 211 0.66 -25.14 15.03
N VAL A 212 -0.36 -24.28 15.01
CA VAL A 212 -1.08 -23.84 13.81
C VAL A 212 -0.86 -22.35 13.63
N ILE A 213 -0.53 -21.92 12.41
CA ILE A 213 -0.38 -20.49 12.07
C ILE A 213 -1.47 -20.10 11.08
N ILE A 214 -2.27 -19.11 11.45
CA ILE A 214 -3.37 -18.56 10.66
C ILE A 214 -2.98 -17.15 10.23
N LEU A 215 -3.01 -16.87 8.93
CA LEU A 215 -2.94 -15.52 8.41
C LEU A 215 -4.34 -15.06 8.06
N CYS A 216 -4.73 -13.89 8.52
CA CYS A 216 -6.07 -13.35 8.34
C CYS A 216 -5.98 -11.97 7.73
N SER A 217 -6.58 -11.78 6.55
CA SER A 217 -6.79 -10.43 6.00
C SER A 217 -7.74 -9.64 6.91
N GLU A 218 -7.46 -8.35 7.09
CA GLU A 218 -8.33 -7.42 7.84
C GLU A 218 -9.76 -7.39 7.29
N GLY A 219 -9.93 -7.57 5.97
CA GLY A 219 -11.24 -7.63 5.32
C GLY A 219 -11.97 -8.97 5.43
N TYR A 220 -11.40 -9.98 6.11
CA TYR A 220 -12.02 -11.31 6.22
C TYR A 220 -13.38 -11.26 6.93
N THR A 221 -13.53 -10.41 7.95
CA THR A 221 -14.82 -10.20 8.60
C THR A 221 -15.59 -9.08 7.89
N LYS A 222 -16.91 -9.22 7.76
CA LYS A 222 -17.78 -8.21 7.15
C LYS A 222 -17.88 -6.90 7.96
N GLU A 223 -17.27 -6.87 9.14
CA GLU A 223 -17.23 -5.71 10.03
C GLU A 223 -16.11 -4.73 9.66
N TYR A 224 -15.21 -5.10 8.74
CA TYR A 224 -14.15 -4.22 8.29
C TYR A 224 -14.70 -3.00 7.55
N THR A 225 -14.25 -1.83 8.02
CA THR A 225 -14.40 -0.55 7.32
C THR A 225 -13.03 0.12 7.21
N PRO A 226 -12.70 0.79 6.09
CA PRO A 226 -11.43 1.49 5.96
C PRO A 226 -11.22 2.50 7.09
N GLY A 227 -10.10 2.39 7.81
CA GLY A 227 -9.82 3.20 9.02
C GLY A 227 -10.20 2.53 10.34
N PHE A 228 -10.84 1.36 10.31
CA PHE A 228 -11.14 0.52 11.46
C PHE A 228 -10.12 -0.62 11.57
N GLN A 229 -8.90 -0.29 11.95
CA GLN A 229 -7.80 -1.25 12.13
C GLN A 229 -7.59 -1.51 13.62
N GLY A 230 -7.87 -2.73 14.08
CA GLY A 230 -7.51 -3.20 15.43
C GLY A 230 -8.07 -2.38 16.60
N ARG A 231 -9.14 -1.59 16.41
CA ARG A 231 -9.81 -0.91 17.53
C ARG A 231 -10.57 -1.96 18.32
N LEU A 232 -9.96 -2.46 19.39
CA LEU A 232 -10.69 -3.13 20.46
C LEU A 232 -11.82 -2.18 20.88
N ILE A 233 -13.05 -2.54 20.54
CA ILE A 233 -14.24 -1.82 21.01
C ILE A 233 -14.21 -1.91 22.55
N PRO A 234 -14.35 -0.79 23.28
CA PRO A 234 -14.48 -0.83 24.73
C PRO A 234 -15.74 -1.56 25.18
#